data_AF-A0A2D5X3S1-F1
#
_entry.id   AF-A0A2D5X3S1-F1
#
_cell.length_a   1.000
_cell.length_b   1.000
_cell.length_c   1.000
_cell.angle_alpha   90.00
_cell.angle_beta   90.00
_cell.angle_gamma   90.00
#
_symmetry.space_group_name_H-M   'P 1'
#
loop_
_entity.id
_entity.type
_entity.pdbx_description
1 polymer ?
#
loop_
_entity_poly.entity_id
_entity_poly.type
_entity_poly.pdbx_seq_one_letter_code
_entity_poly.pdbx_strand_id
1 'polypeptide(L)'
;MVLRSVLCALVVAAILSVSGCETPSRAEVAPGAAPVFHAGKAFLSNGWLRIPWFELTTGEDRMVEGAVGWFDDLNDDGMRQRGEPYEPSHEGEPAVPAVYWRSGELRVPSDFTLPTLQAWVILESGACLERIWSVTGPDR
;
A
#
# COMPACT_ATOMS: atom_id res chain seq x y z
N MET A 1 17.53 -20.12 26.87
CA MET A 1 17.48 -19.20 25.70
C MET A 1 16.67 -19.73 24.51
N VAL A 2 16.35 -21.03 24.42
CA VAL A 2 15.65 -21.63 23.26
C VAL A 2 14.14 -21.27 23.19
N LEU A 3 13.48 -21.07 24.33
CA LEU A 3 12.02 -20.87 24.40
C LEU A 3 11.53 -19.58 23.73
N ARG A 4 12.31 -18.49 23.81
CA ARG A 4 11.97 -17.19 23.20
C ARG A 4 11.98 -17.25 21.67
N SER A 5 12.94 -17.96 21.08
CA SER A 5 13.06 -18.09 19.63
C SER A 5 11.95 -18.96 19.03
N VAL A 6 11.55 -20.02 19.75
CA VAL A 6 10.44 -20.89 19.33
C VAL A 6 9.10 -20.13 19.38
N LEU A 7 8.89 -19.31 20.42
CA LEU A 7 7.70 -18.46 20.52
C LEU A 7 7.63 -17.38 19.43
N CYS A 8 8.75 -16.75 19.07
CA CYS A 8 8.78 -15.80 17.95
C CYS A 8 8.47 -16.47 16.62
N ALA A 9 9.03 -17.65 16.35
CA ALA A 9 8.77 -18.39 15.12
C ALA A 9 7.31 -18.84 15.00
N LEU A 10 6.68 -19.23 16.12
CA LEU A 10 5.26 -19.59 16.17
C LEU A 10 4.32 -18.40 15.92
N VAL A 11 4.65 -17.22 16.45
CA VAL A 11 3.87 -15.99 16.20
C VAL A 11 3.96 -15.57 14.73
N VAL A 12 5.15 -15.64 14.12
CA VAL A 12 5.34 -15.34 12.69
C VAL A 12 4.57 -16.33 11.81
N ALA A 13 4.62 -17.62 12.11
CA ALA A 13 3.87 -18.63 11.37
C ALA A 13 2.35 -18.48 11.52
N ALA A 14 1.87 -18.07 12.70
CA ALA A 14 0.45 -17.80 12.94
C ALA A 14 -0.03 -16.57 12.18
N ILE A 15 0.77 -15.50 12.08
CA ILE A 15 0.44 -14.30 11.30
C ILE A 15 0.37 -14.63 9.80
N LEU A 16 1.32 -15.43 9.29
CA LEU A 16 1.38 -15.82 7.88
C LEU A 16 0.30 -16.82 7.45
N SER A 17 -0.34 -17.52 8.39
CA SER A 17 -1.38 -18.53 8.12
C SER A 17 -2.81 -17.99 8.25
N VAL A 18 -2.99 -16.73 8.66
CA VAL A 18 -4.26 -16.03 8.51
C VAL A 18 -4.46 -15.72 7.03
N SER A 19 -5.52 -16.29 6.43
CA SER A 19 -5.98 -15.98 5.08
C SER A 19 -6.14 -14.47 4.90
N GLY A 20 -5.15 -13.84 4.26
CA GLY A 20 -5.01 -12.38 4.17
C GLY A 20 -3.56 -11.90 4.16
N CYS A 21 -2.61 -12.69 4.66
CA CYS A 21 -1.19 -12.50 4.39
C CYS A 21 -0.83 -13.15 3.05
N GLU A 22 -1.33 -12.59 1.94
CA GLU A 22 -0.74 -12.90 0.65
C GLU A 22 0.70 -12.40 0.67
N THR A 23 1.63 -13.35 0.65
CA THR A 23 3.03 -13.05 0.40
C THR A 23 3.05 -12.40 -0.98
N PRO A 24 3.63 -11.19 -1.15
CA PRO A 24 3.69 -10.57 -2.46
C PRO A 24 4.43 -11.52 -3.38
N SER A 25 3.67 -12.15 -4.28
CA SER A 25 4.26 -13.02 -5.27
C SER A 25 5.13 -12.12 -6.11
N ARG A 26 6.42 -12.45 -6.23
CA ARG A 26 7.27 -11.90 -7.28
C ARG A 26 6.75 -12.49 -8.59
N ALA A 27 5.56 -12.06 -9.02
CA ALA A 27 5.09 -12.31 -10.35
C ALA A 27 6.01 -11.44 -11.22
N GLU A 28 6.87 -12.09 -12.00
CA GLU A 28 7.44 -11.41 -13.16
C GLU A 28 6.23 -10.93 -13.96
N VAL A 29 6.01 -9.61 -13.92
CA VAL A 29 5.01 -8.97 -14.75
C VAL A 29 5.36 -9.32 -16.19
N ALA A 30 4.48 -10.06 -16.85
CA ALA A 30 4.66 -10.39 -18.24
C ALA A 30 4.76 -9.09 -19.06
N PRO A 31 5.66 -9.00 -20.05
CA PRO A 31 5.70 -7.86 -20.97
C PRO A 31 4.31 -7.59 -21.56
N GLY A 32 3.85 -6.34 -21.52
CA GLY A 32 2.53 -5.92 -21.99
C GLY A 32 1.36 -6.07 -21.01
N ALA A 33 1.60 -6.38 -19.73
CA ALA A 33 0.55 -6.37 -18.73
C ALA A 33 -0.01 -4.95 -18.51
N ALA A 34 -1.34 -4.84 -18.37
CA ALA A 34 -1.99 -3.58 -18.01
C ALA A 34 -1.49 -3.09 -16.64
N PRO A 35 -1.55 -1.78 -16.35
CA PRO A 35 -1.15 -1.26 -15.05
C PRO A 35 -1.95 -1.91 -13.92
N VAL A 36 -1.27 -2.37 -12.87
CA VAL A 36 -1.90 -3.03 -11.72
C VAL A 36 -1.42 -2.41 -10.42
N PHE A 37 -2.36 -2.23 -9.50
CA PHE A 37 -2.11 -1.74 -8.15
C PHE A 37 -2.65 -2.77 -7.15
N HIS A 38 -1.82 -3.13 -6.18
CA HIS A 38 -2.16 -4.04 -5.10
C HIS A 38 -1.69 -3.47 -3.76
N ALA A 39 -2.44 -3.74 -2.71
CA ALA A 39 -2.03 -3.45 -1.34
C ALA A 39 -2.43 -4.62 -0.45
N GLY A 40 -1.61 -4.90 0.56
CA GLY A 40 -1.95 -5.89 1.56
C GLY A 40 -3.12 -5.45 2.43
N LYS A 41 -3.84 -6.40 3.03
CA LYS A 41 -4.91 -6.11 3.98
C LYS A 41 -4.33 -5.44 5.23
N ALA A 42 -5.02 -4.43 5.73
CA ALA A 42 -4.61 -3.76 6.95
C ALA A 42 -4.73 -4.68 8.18
N PHE A 43 -3.82 -4.51 9.15
CA PHE A 43 -3.79 -5.28 10.38
C PHE A 43 -3.33 -4.43 11.57
N LEU A 44 -3.74 -4.82 12.78
CA LEU A 44 -3.34 -4.17 14.02
C LEU A 44 -2.10 -4.87 14.62
N SER A 45 -1.04 -4.12 14.88
CA SER A 45 0.20 -4.62 15.50
C SER A 45 0.80 -3.62 16.48
N ASN A 46 0.99 -4.06 17.73
CA ASN A 46 1.49 -3.25 18.85
C ASN A 46 0.70 -1.95 19.07
N GLY A 47 -0.63 -2.00 18.88
CA GLY A 47 -1.50 -0.82 19.03
C GLY A 47 -1.51 0.12 17.83
N TRP A 48 -0.85 -0.23 16.72
CA TRP A 48 -0.81 0.56 15.49
C TRP A 48 -1.45 -0.20 14.34
N LEU A 49 -2.26 0.50 13.55
CA LEU A 49 -2.84 -0.02 12.32
C LEU A 49 -1.81 0.12 11.19
N ARG A 50 -1.67 -0.91 10.36
CA ARG A 50 -0.61 -1.00 9.34
C ARG A 50 -1.09 -1.73 8.10
N ILE A 51 -0.48 -1.42 6.95
CA ILE A 51 -0.56 -2.22 5.73
C ILE A 51 0.81 -2.84 5.48
N PRO A 52 0.93 -4.14 5.17
CA PRO A 52 2.22 -4.82 5.12
C PRO A 52 3.05 -4.43 3.89
N TRP A 53 2.41 -3.99 2.80
CA TRP A 53 3.04 -3.57 1.54
C TRP A 53 2.00 -2.97 0.58
N PHE A 54 2.46 -2.20 -0.41
CA PHE A 54 1.76 -2.02 -1.68
C PHE A 54 2.70 -2.33 -2.85
N GLU A 55 2.11 -2.62 -4.00
CA GLU A 55 2.78 -2.85 -5.26
C GLU A 55 2.03 -2.13 -6.39
N LEU A 56 2.80 -1.47 -7.24
CA LEU A 56 2.36 -0.87 -8.48
C LEU A 56 3.23 -1.38 -9.62
N THR A 57 2.59 -1.81 -10.70
CA THR A 57 3.18 -2.06 -11.99
C THR A 57 2.53 -1.15 -13.03
N THR A 58 3.32 -0.43 -13.81
CA THR A 58 2.83 0.49 -14.86
C THR A 58 2.84 -0.15 -16.25
N GLY A 59 3.17 -1.45 -16.34
CA GLY A 59 3.19 -2.22 -17.59
C GLY A 59 4.52 -2.06 -18.33
N GLU A 60 4.51 -1.38 -19.48
CA GLU A 60 5.72 -0.98 -20.21
C GLU A 60 6.00 0.53 -20.11
N ASP A 61 5.01 1.29 -19.64
CA ASP A 61 5.10 2.74 -19.52
C ASP A 61 5.81 3.11 -18.23
N ARG A 62 6.67 4.13 -18.26
CA ARG A 62 7.50 4.49 -17.11
C ARG A 62 6.78 5.50 -16.25
N MET A 63 6.86 5.33 -14.93
CA MET A 63 6.45 6.36 -13.99
C MET A 63 7.41 7.56 -14.06
N VAL A 64 6.87 8.76 -14.23
CA VAL A 64 7.60 10.04 -14.16
C VAL A 64 7.49 10.63 -12.75
N GLU A 65 6.31 10.51 -12.16
CA GLU A 65 6.00 11.03 -10.83
C GLU A 65 5.00 10.10 -10.16
N GLY A 66 5.11 9.95 -8.84
CA GLY A 66 4.14 9.19 -8.08
C GLY A 66 4.26 9.44 -6.60
N ALA A 67 3.14 9.39 -5.89
CA ALA A 67 3.13 9.47 -4.45
C ALA A 67 2.10 8.51 -3.86
N VAL A 68 2.45 7.97 -2.70
CA VAL A 68 1.61 7.15 -1.84
C VAL A 68 1.56 7.82 -0.50
N GLY A 69 0.35 7.99 0.01
CA GLY A 69 0.12 8.68 1.26
C GLY A 69 -1.29 8.49 1.77
N TRP A 70 -1.50 8.97 2.98
CA TRP A 70 -2.75 8.83 3.71
C TRP A 70 -3.56 10.11 3.63
N PHE A 71 -4.87 9.96 3.58
CA PHE A 71 -5.82 11.02 3.94
C PHE A 71 -6.91 10.44 4.86
N ASP A 72 -7.64 11.32 5.55
CA ASP A 72 -8.75 10.95 6.43
C ASP A 72 -10.07 11.10 5.65
N ASP A 73 -10.61 9.99 5.14
CA ASP A 73 -11.85 9.96 4.36
C ASP A 73 -13.07 10.07 5.28
N LEU A 74 -13.25 11.25 5.88
CA LEU A 74 -14.31 11.52 6.85
C LEU A 74 -15.72 11.30 6.30
N ASN A 75 -15.88 11.28 4.97
CA ASN A 75 -17.16 11.09 4.30
C ASN A 75 -17.40 9.65 3.84
N ASP A 76 -16.39 8.78 3.88
CA ASP A 76 -16.44 7.42 3.33
C ASP A 76 -16.84 7.41 1.83
N ASP A 77 -16.40 8.42 1.07
CA ASP A 77 -16.73 8.58 -0.35
C ASP A 77 -15.57 8.21 -1.27
N GLY A 78 -14.42 7.86 -0.71
CA GLY A 78 -13.20 7.54 -1.43
C GLY A 78 -12.60 8.74 -2.15
N MET A 79 -13.00 9.98 -1.83
CA MET A 79 -12.54 11.19 -2.49
C MET A 79 -11.87 12.11 -1.48
N ARG A 80 -10.56 12.32 -1.66
CA ARG A 80 -9.83 13.28 -0.84
C ARG A 80 -10.41 14.69 -1.02
N GLN A 81 -10.80 15.35 0.07
CA GLN A 81 -11.26 16.73 -0.01
C GLN A 81 -10.09 17.70 -0.12
N ARG A 82 -10.31 18.78 -0.87
CA ARG A 82 -9.29 19.81 -1.06
C ARG A 82 -8.99 20.51 0.27
N GLY A 83 -7.73 20.47 0.70
CA GLY A 83 -7.28 21.07 1.94
C GLY A 83 -7.20 20.09 3.11
N GLU A 84 -7.62 18.84 2.93
CA GLU A 84 -7.38 17.79 3.92
C GLU A 84 -5.88 17.48 4.05
N PRO A 85 -5.42 17.21 5.29
CA PRO A 85 -4.08 16.70 5.55
C PRO A 85 -3.80 15.50 4.67
N TYR A 86 -2.63 15.50 4.05
CA TYR A 86 -2.11 14.34 3.34
C TYR A 86 -0.74 14.02 3.90
N GLU A 87 -0.61 12.82 4.46
CA GLU A 87 0.65 12.36 5.00
C GLU A 87 1.35 11.47 3.98
N PRO A 88 2.45 11.95 3.35
CA PRO A 88 3.21 11.15 2.41
C PRO A 88 3.84 9.97 3.16
N SER A 89 3.61 8.77 2.64
CA SER A 89 4.21 7.53 3.14
C SER A 89 5.40 7.09 2.30
N HIS A 90 5.34 7.37 1.00
CA HIS A 90 6.41 7.11 0.07
C HIS A 90 6.25 8.01 -1.15
N GLU A 91 7.30 8.75 -1.48
CA GLU A 91 7.40 9.41 -2.79
C GLU A 91 8.08 8.43 -3.74
N GLY A 92 7.48 8.17 -4.90
CA GLY A 92 8.17 7.45 -5.96
C GLY A 92 9.36 8.31 -6.38
N GLU A 93 10.57 7.75 -6.37
CA GLU A 93 11.77 8.54 -6.67
C GLU A 93 11.63 9.20 -8.06
N PRO A 94 11.48 10.54 -8.15
CA PRO A 94 11.19 11.22 -9.41
C PRO A 94 12.36 11.14 -10.41
N ALA A 95 13.49 10.60 -9.98
CA ALA A 95 14.70 10.42 -10.79
C ALA A 95 14.88 8.98 -11.31
N VAL A 96 14.03 8.03 -10.89
CA VAL A 96 14.14 6.63 -11.33
C VAL A 96 12.87 6.27 -12.10
N PRO A 97 12.92 6.27 -13.45
CA PRO A 97 11.82 5.81 -14.29
C PRO A 97 11.55 4.35 -13.97
N ALA A 98 10.60 4.12 -13.07
CA ALA A 98 10.30 2.80 -12.55
C ALA A 98 9.05 2.28 -13.25
N VAL A 99 9.17 1.08 -13.82
CA VAL A 99 8.03 0.31 -14.34
C VAL A 99 7.31 -0.42 -13.21
N TYR A 100 7.96 -0.50 -12.05
CA TYR A 100 7.54 -1.24 -10.88
C TYR A 100 7.90 -0.46 -9.62
N TRP A 101 6.93 -0.25 -8.74
CA TRP A 101 7.09 0.47 -7.48
C TRP A 101 6.46 -0.30 -6.33
N ARG A 102 7.21 -0.48 -5.24
CA ARG A 102 6.76 -1.25 -4.08
C ARG A 102 7.25 -0.63 -2.79
N SER A 103 6.42 -0.65 -1.76
CA SER A 103 6.83 -0.32 -0.39
C SER A 103 7.04 -1.53 0.50
N GLY A 104 7.71 -1.30 1.62
CA GLY A 104 7.58 -2.12 2.82
C GLY A 104 6.29 -1.80 3.59
N GLU A 105 6.29 -2.17 4.87
CA GLU A 105 5.19 -1.87 5.80
C GLU A 105 4.92 -0.36 5.87
N LEU A 106 3.66 0.02 5.69
CA LEU A 106 3.18 1.39 5.86
C LEU A 106 2.39 1.49 7.16
N ARG A 107 2.78 2.44 7.99
CA ARG A 107 2.07 2.75 9.24
C ARG A 107 0.96 3.73 8.95
N VAL A 108 -0.22 3.46 9.50
CA VAL A 108 -1.37 4.36 9.44
C VAL A 108 -1.19 5.48 10.46
N PRO A 109 -1.46 6.76 10.10
CA PRO A 109 -1.47 7.87 11.04
C PRO A 109 -2.49 7.62 12.16
N SER A 110 -2.09 7.82 13.42
CA SER A 110 -2.96 7.49 14.58
C SER A 110 -4.09 8.48 14.84
N ASP A 111 -3.97 9.67 14.29
CA ASP A 111 -4.91 10.78 14.43
C ASP A 111 -6.03 10.74 13.39
N PHE A 112 -5.94 9.86 12.39
CA PHE A 112 -6.96 9.72 11.34
C PHE A 112 -8.13 8.87 11.83
N THR A 113 -9.34 9.32 11.54
CA THR A 113 -10.58 8.66 11.99
C THR A 113 -11.05 7.57 11.02
N LEU A 114 -10.99 7.85 9.73
CA LEU A 114 -11.27 6.99 8.59
C LEU A 114 -10.06 7.00 7.64
N PRO A 115 -8.95 6.36 8.04
CA PRO A 115 -7.73 6.40 7.25
C PRO A 115 -7.90 5.68 5.91
N THR A 116 -7.51 6.38 4.86
CA THR A 116 -7.58 5.89 3.49
C THR A 116 -6.24 6.11 2.79
N LEU A 117 -5.70 5.04 2.20
CA LEU A 117 -4.46 5.09 1.42
C LEU A 117 -4.79 5.55 0.00
N GLN A 118 -4.06 6.53 -0.52
CA GLN A 118 -4.11 6.95 -1.91
C GLN A 118 -2.74 6.74 -2.54
N ALA A 119 -2.73 6.05 -3.68
CA ALA A 119 -1.59 6.01 -4.59
C ALA A 119 -1.98 6.66 -5.90
N TRP A 120 -1.16 7.57 -6.38
CA TRP A 120 -1.30 8.13 -7.72
C TRP A 120 0.04 8.16 -8.43
N VAL A 121 0.00 8.03 -9.76
CA VAL A 121 1.18 8.11 -10.63
C VAL A 121 0.87 8.82 -11.93
N ILE A 122 1.87 9.52 -12.45
CA ILE A 122 1.90 10.11 -13.79
C ILE A 122 2.93 9.34 -14.60
N LEU A 123 2.51 8.85 -15.76
CA LEU A 123 3.36 8.06 -16.66
C LEU A 123 3.99 8.93 -17.76
N GLU A 124 5.05 8.43 -18.41
CA GLU A 124 5.71 9.10 -19.53
C GLU A 124 4.75 9.34 -20.71
N SER A 125 3.73 8.49 -20.89
CA SER A 125 2.64 8.71 -21.85
C SER A 125 1.74 9.91 -21.53
N GLY A 126 1.82 10.46 -20.33
CA GLY A 126 0.92 11.50 -19.81
C GLY A 126 -0.35 10.95 -19.14
N ALA A 127 -0.52 9.62 -19.08
CA ALA A 127 -1.62 9.02 -18.32
C ALA A 127 -1.46 9.26 -16.82
N CYS A 128 -2.56 9.57 -16.15
CA CYS A 128 -2.65 9.64 -14.69
C CYS A 128 -3.44 8.42 -14.20
N LEU A 129 -2.87 7.68 -13.25
CA LEU A 129 -3.50 6.53 -12.64
C LEU A 129 -3.62 6.76 -11.14
N GLU A 130 -4.78 6.41 -10.58
CA GLU A 130 -5.08 6.62 -9.18
C GLU A 130 -5.84 5.43 -8.59
N ARG A 131 -5.44 5.04 -7.38
CA ARG A 131 -6.09 4.00 -6.60
C ARG A 131 -6.14 4.36 -5.12
N ILE A 132 -7.22 3.90 -4.51
CA ILE A 132 -7.63 4.27 -3.16
C ILE A 132 -8.01 3.00 -2.41
N TRP A 133 -7.54 2.88 -1.16
CA TRP A 133 -7.81 1.76 -0.27
C TRP A 133 -8.25 2.26 1.10
N SER A 134 -9.52 2.06 1.41
CA SER A 134 -10.04 2.30 2.75
C SER A 134 -9.52 1.23 3.71
N VAL A 135 -8.97 1.65 4.84
CA VAL A 135 -8.44 0.71 5.84
C VAL A 135 -9.55 0.08 6.68
N THR A 136 -10.70 0.76 6.75
CA THR A 136 -11.85 0.41 7.58
C THR A 136 -12.89 -0.49 6.90
N GLY A 137 -12.68 -0.96 5.66
CA GLY A 137 -13.55 -1.97 4.98
C GLY A 137 -13.00 -2.46 3.64
N PRO A 138 -13.25 -3.73 3.22
CA PRO A 138 -14.59 -4.33 3.16
C PRO A 138 -14.64 -5.74 3.80
N ASP A 139 -15.16 -5.85 5.02
CA ASP A 139 -15.78 -7.08 5.52
C ASP A 139 -17.13 -6.69 6.14
N ARG A 140 -18.14 -6.54 5.28
CA ARG A 140 -19.55 -6.66 5.62
C ARG A 140 -20.17 -7.69 4.68
#